data_AF-A0A3Q3G1I7-F1
#
_entry.id   AF-A0A3Q3G1I7-F1
#
_cell.length_a   1.000
_cell.length_b   1.000
_cell.length_c   1.000
_cell.angle_alpha   90.00
_cell.angle_beta   90.00
_cell.angle_gamma   90.00
#
_symmetry.space_group_name_H-M   'P 1'
#
loop_
_entity.id
_entity.type
_entity.pdbx_description
1 polymer ?
#
loop_
_entity_poly.entity_id
_entity_poly.type
_entity_poly.pdbx_seq_one_letter_code
_entity_poly.pdbx_strand_id
1 'polypeptide(L)'
;MGNNPPRQRRSTEPTQTRQVGTAPRRRSLETETKSRNPAASRRCLSHANAALRPRVRTKLTPSTFDAEPSNSSDNLETGPNVDLQPENCTLTAEQEERCYDPNDTRFTFVDGEDQMDFELNDYKSLRAKMSCGHTVTPTSLINWCRRQLDQGKMEFVCGLCDAVWSFEEVCKMALLTPAETTYIDKRMFNRVAKEYFGAKKCPGCESLVVREDQNDLRVCCTVCTRNKARAYEFCWQCLKKWTHPSEHADHCANPECVNQPLEILRKCPEITLKDVKMVTSCPSVRACPTCGFLIEHSTIHCKSIVCTRCKKKFCFVCLKLSAVCYSYYSACTDGVAPRQTSIPVWKRK
;
A
#
# COMPACT_ATOMS: atom_id res chain seq x y z
N MET A 1 -45.95 -72.00 -22.90
CA MET A 1 -45.04 -73.15 -23.13
C MET A 1 -45.17 -73.55 -24.60
N GLY A 2 -44.06 -73.76 -25.34
CA GLY A 2 -44.08 -74.17 -26.76
C GLY A 2 -44.58 -73.09 -27.75
N ASN A 3 -44.31 -73.14 -29.07
CA ASN A 3 -43.52 -74.10 -29.86
C ASN A 3 -42.99 -73.49 -31.20
N ASN A 4 -41.69 -73.68 -31.47
CA ASN A 4 -41.06 -74.00 -32.78
C ASN A 4 -41.02 -73.01 -34.00
N PRO A 5 -40.12 -73.28 -35.01
CA PRO A 5 -39.64 -72.34 -36.06
C PRO A 5 -39.94 -72.88 -37.50
N PRO A 6 -39.09 -72.82 -38.59
CA PRO A 6 -37.91 -72.00 -38.98
C PRO A 6 -37.82 -71.51 -40.47
N ARG A 7 -36.82 -70.63 -40.79
CA ARG A 7 -36.13 -70.46 -42.12
C ARG A 7 -37.01 -69.93 -43.31
N GLN A 8 -36.52 -69.43 -44.47
CA GLN A 8 -35.17 -69.24 -45.09
C GLN A 8 -35.18 -68.17 -46.24
N ARG A 9 -33.99 -67.88 -46.83
CA ARG A 9 -33.69 -67.17 -48.12
C ARG A 9 -33.60 -65.62 -48.11
N ARG A 10 -32.99 -64.95 -49.13
CA ARG A 10 -31.54 -64.79 -49.51
C ARG A 10 -31.41 -63.85 -50.74
N SER A 11 -30.36 -63.02 -50.82
CA SER A 11 -29.88 -62.23 -52.02
C SER A 11 -30.81 -61.07 -52.48
N THR A 12 -30.38 -60.00 -53.18
CA THR A 12 -29.08 -59.62 -53.80
C THR A 12 -28.88 -58.09 -53.85
N GLU A 13 -27.68 -57.60 -54.22
CA GLU A 13 -27.35 -56.18 -54.52
C GLU A 13 -27.90 -55.71 -55.90
N PRO A 14 -27.80 -54.41 -56.26
CA PRO A 14 -26.64 -53.95 -57.06
C PRO A 14 -26.12 -52.51 -56.75
N THR A 15 -25.20 -51.99 -57.58
CA THR A 15 -24.12 -51.07 -57.16
C THR A 15 -23.81 -49.92 -58.16
N GLN A 16 -23.75 -48.66 -57.67
CA GLN A 16 -23.10 -47.45 -58.26
C GLN A 16 -23.61 -46.96 -59.65
N THR A 17 -23.25 -45.81 -60.25
CA THR A 17 -22.10 -44.85 -60.11
C THR A 17 -22.43 -43.45 -60.70
N ARG A 18 -21.56 -42.42 -60.47
CA ARG A 18 -21.44 -41.10 -61.17
C ARG A 18 -22.55 -40.05 -60.93
N GLN A 19 -22.36 -38.71 -61.00
CA GLN A 19 -21.21 -37.73 -60.93
C GLN A 19 -21.83 -36.30 -60.78
N VAL A 20 -21.19 -35.12 -60.53
CA VAL A 20 -19.80 -34.65 -60.26
C VAL A 20 -19.85 -33.24 -59.61
N GLY A 21 -18.77 -32.79 -58.94
CA GLY A 21 -18.48 -31.37 -58.61
C GLY A 21 -18.97 -30.88 -57.24
N THR A 22 -18.34 -29.90 -56.57
CA THR A 22 -17.07 -29.15 -56.80
C THR A 22 -16.44 -28.71 -55.45
N ALA A 23 -15.17 -28.28 -55.46
CA ALA A 23 -14.36 -28.03 -54.24
C ALA A 23 -14.38 -26.55 -53.73
N PRO A 24 -13.97 -26.25 -52.48
CA PRO A 24 -14.42 -25.06 -51.74
C PRO A 24 -13.39 -23.91 -51.55
N ARG A 25 -13.85 -22.79 -50.94
CA ARG A 25 -13.01 -21.75 -50.30
C ARG A 25 -13.47 -21.45 -48.86
N ARG A 26 -12.55 -20.90 -48.04
CA ARG A 26 -12.70 -20.67 -46.58
C ARG A 26 -13.08 -19.21 -46.24
N ARG A 27 -13.80 -18.96 -45.14
CA ARG A 27 -13.26 -18.27 -43.92
C ARG A 27 -14.21 -18.36 -42.68
N SER A 28 -13.66 -17.93 -41.54
CA SER A 28 -14.21 -17.71 -40.18
C SER A 28 -15.71 -17.41 -40.06
N LEU A 29 -16.47 -17.92 -39.08
CA LEU A 29 -16.27 -18.04 -37.60
C LEU A 29 -16.66 -16.76 -36.85
N GLU A 30 -17.86 -16.77 -36.27
CA GLU A 30 -18.27 -15.95 -35.13
C GLU A 30 -19.57 -16.52 -34.49
N THR A 31 -19.63 -16.64 -33.16
CA THR A 31 -20.89 -16.63 -32.38
C THR A 31 -20.57 -16.41 -30.89
N GLU A 32 -21.24 -15.45 -30.25
CA GLU A 32 -21.07 -15.18 -28.82
C GLU A 32 -21.67 -16.29 -27.95
N THR A 33 -21.11 -16.52 -26.76
CA THR A 33 -21.91 -16.98 -25.59
C THR A 33 -21.66 -16.05 -24.41
N LYS A 34 -22.74 -15.48 -23.89
CA LYS A 34 -22.73 -14.19 -23.18
C LYS A 34 -23.19 -14.35 -21.73
N SER A 35 -22.27 -14.75 -20.85
CA SER A 35 -22.52 -14.79 -19.40
C SER A 35 -21.66 -13.76 -18.67
N ARG A 36 -22.25 -12.60 -18.34
CA ARG A 36 -21.67 -11.58 -17.46
C ARG A 36 -22.59 -11.37 -16.28
N ASN A 37 -22.14 -11.73 -15.07
CA ASN A 37 -22.92 -11.57 -13.85
C ASN A 37 -22.99 -10.06 -13.45
N PRO A 38 -24.14 -9.36 -13.55
CA PRO A 38 -24.17 -7.90 -13.49
C PRO A 38 -23.84 -7.31 -12.10
N ALA A 39 -23.99 -8.11 -11.04
CA ALA A 39 -23.80 -7.67 -9.66
C ALA A 39 -22.36 -7.22 -9.35
N ALA A 40 -21.35 -7.90 -9.93
CA ALA A 40 -19.94 -7.56 -9.72
C ALA A 40 -19.60 -6.15 -10.25
N SER A 41 -20.12 -5.82 -11.44
CA SER A 41 -19.91 -4.49 -12.03
C SER A 41 -20.59 -3.37 -11.24
N ARG A 42 -21.73 -3.65 -10.59
CA ARG A 42 -22.40 -2.67 -9.71
C ARG A 42 -21.62 -2.46 -8.41
N ARG A 43 -21.12 -3.53 -7.77
CA ARG A 43 -20.27 -3.42 -6.56
C ARG A 43 -18.98 -2.64 -6.82
N CYS A 44 -18.36 -2.77 -8.00
CA CYS A 44 -17.13 -2.02 -8.31
C CYS A 44 -17.36 -0.52 -8.53
N LEU A 45 -18.59 -0.09 -8.87
CA LEU A 45 -18.92 1.31 -9.14
C LEU A 45 -19.51 2.04 -7.93
N SER A 46 -20.10 1.34 -6.96
CA SER A 46 -20.69 1.95 -5.76
C SER A 46 -19.68 2.39 -4.68
N HIS A 47 -18.45 1.84 -4.70
CA HIS A 47 -17.45 2.06 -3.65
C HIS A 47 -16.39 3.08 -4.10
N ALA A 48 -16.80 4.34 -4.21
CA ALA A 48 -15.87 5.46 -4.41
C ALA A 48 -15.17 5.80 -3.07
N ASN A 49 -13.83 5.70 -3.05
CA ASN A 49 -12.94 5.86 -1.90
C ASN A 49 -13.36 6.88 -0.81
N ALA A 50 -14.16 6.44 0.16
CA ALA A 50 -14.37 7.16 1.41
C ALA A 50 -13.18 6.94 2.39
N ALA A 51 -12.56 5.76 2.35
CA ALA A 51 -11.54 5.32 3.29
C ALA A 51 -10.15 5.96 3.13
N LEU A 52 -9.90 6.71 2.05
CA LEU A 52 -8.60 7.34 1.75
C LEU A 52 -8.61 8.87 1.86
N ARG A 53 -9.72 9.49 2.30
CA ARG A 53 -9.70 10.90 2.73
C ARG A 53 -9.52 10.95 4.25
N PRO A 54 -8.40 11.48 4.77
CA PRO A 54 -8.34 11.93 6.15
C PRO A 54 -9.45 12.96 6.37
N ARG A 55 -10.36 12.73 7.33
CA ARG A 55 -11.24 13.79 7.84
C ARG A 55 -10.45 14.70 8.80
N VAL A 56 -9.36 15.29 8.31
CA VAL A 56 -8.77 16.47 8.95
C VAL A 56 -9.84 17.56 8.86
N ARG A 57 -10.42 17.93 10.00
CA ARG A 57 -11.56 18.85 10.08
C ARG A 57 -11.09 20.30 10.10
N THR A 58 -10.22 20.68 9.16
CA THR A 58 -9.99 22.10 8.84
C THR A 58 -11.31 22.70 8.37
N LYS A 59 -11.85 23.66 9.13
CA LYS A 59 -13.05 24.41 8.75
C LYS A 59 -12.67 25.39 7.63
N LEU A 60 -12.72 24.94 6.38
CA LEU A 60 -12.63 25.84 5.23
C LEU A 60 -14.04 26.28 4.82
N THR A 61 -14.38 27.52 5.15
CA THR A 61 -15.51 28.24 4.55
C THR A 61 -15.17 28.59 3.10
N PRO A 62 -16.07 28.38 2.12
CA PRO A 62 -15.82 28.82 0.75
C PRO A 62 -15.75 30.35 0.68
N SER A 63 -14.63 30.89 0.21
CA SER A 63 -14.58 32.26 -0.29
C SER A 63 -14.92 32.20 -1.78
N THR A 64 -16.03 32.80 -2.18
CA THR A 64 -16.34 33.02 -3.60
C THR A 64 -15.35 34.03 -4.19
N PHE A 65 -14.85 33.73 -5.38
CA PHE A 65 -14.24 34.71 -6.27
C PHE A 65 -14.76 34.42 -7.67
N ASP A 66 -15.58 35.33 -8.18
CA ASP A 66 -16.23 35.20 -9.48
C ASP A 66 -15.26 35.59 -10.60
N ALA A 67 -15.29 34.82 -11.70
CA ALA A 67 -14.56 35.12 -12.93
C ALA A 67 -15.41 34.63 -14.12
N GLU A 68 -16.11 35.56 -14.77
CA GLU A 68 -16.83 35.32 -16.03
C GLU A 68 -15.83 35.06 -17.19
N PRO A 69 -16.26 34.35 -18.27
CA PRO A 69 -15.34 33.76 -19.24
C PRO A 69 -15.01 34.68 -20.42
N SER A 70 -13.71 34.79 -20.76
CA SER A 70 -13.24 35.35 -22.02
C SER A 70 -13.05 34.25 -23.07
N ASN A 71 -13.88 34.24 -24.12
CA ASN A 71 -13.69 33.36 -25.28
C ASN A 71 -12.57 33.89 -26.20
N SER A 72 -11.62 33.02 -26.54
CA SER A 72 -10.85 33.10 -27.79
C SER A 72 -10.54 31.69 -28.27
N SER A 73 -10.82 31.41 -29.54
CA SER A 73 -10.65 30.09 -30.16
C SER A 73 -9.24 29.87 -30.72
N ASP A 74 -8.99 28.62 -31.13
CA ASP A 74 -7.93 28.19 -32.06
C ASP A 74 -6.49 28.19 -31.48
N ASN A 75 -5.59 27.25 -31.82
CA ASN A 75 -5.65 26.15 -32.79
C ASN A 75 -5.24 24.79 -32.20
N LEU A 76 -5.57 23.72 -32.91
CA LEU A 76 -5.12 22.35 -32.65
C LEU A 76 -3.79 22.09 -33.36
N GLU A 77 -2.71 21.86 -32.61
CA GLU A 77 -1.49 21.20 -33.12
C GLU A 77 -1.09 20.01 -32.26
N THR A 78 -0.77 18.89 -32.91
CA THR A 78 -0.41 17.62 -32.25
C THR A 78 1.09 17.53 -31.96
N GLY A 79 1.49 17.86 -30.74
CA GLY A 79 2.81 17.57 -30.16
C GLY A 79 2.88 16.20 -29.46
N PRO A 80 4.08 15.65 -29.20
CA PRO A 80 4.25 14.23 -28.86
C PRO A 80 3.78 13.85 -27.45
N ASN A 81 3.34 12.59 -27.34
CA ASN A 81 2.96 11.93 -26.09
C ASN A 81 4.19 11.74 -25.17
N VAL A 82 4.38 12.61 -24.18
CA VAL A 82 5.44 12.48 -23.18
C VAL A 82 5.05 11.43 -22.14
N ASP A 83 5.69 10.27 -22.20
CA ASP A 83 5.58 9.22 -21.19
C ASP A 83 6.17 9.73 -19.86
N LEU A 84 5.30 10.26 -18.99
CA LEU A 84 5.64 10.63 -17.61
C LEU A 84 5.86 9.37 -16.75
N GLN A 85 6.99 8.70 -17.01
CA GLN A 85 7.53 7.71 -16.09
C GLN A 85 7.84 8.38 -14.73
N PRO A 86 7.76 7.66 -13.60
CA PRO A 86 8.04 8.22 -12.29
C PRO A 86 9.56 8.39 -12.12
N GLU A 87 10.09 9.48 -12.68
CA GLU A 87 11.50 9.84 -12.61
C GLU A 87 11.97 9.85 -11.15
N ASN A 88 13.10 9.20 -10.92
CA ASN A 88 13.70 9.08 -9.60
C ASN A 88 14.29 10.44 -9.24
N CYS A 89 13.47 11.32 -8.65
CA CYS A 89 13.84 12.69 -8.26
C CYS A 89 14.89 12.63 -7.13
N THR A 90 16.12 12.39 -7.56
CA THR A 90 17.30 12.14 -6.73
C THR A 90 17.88 13.50 -6.43
N LEU A 91 17.37 14.14 -5.37
CA LEU A 91 17.69 15.51 -4.97
C LEU A 91 19.10 15.58 -4.34
N THR A 92 20.12 15.34 -5.16
CA THR A 92 21.54 15.28 -4.76
C THR A 92 22.40 16.11 -5.71
N ALA A 93 23.02 17.17 -5.18
CA ALA A 93 23.98 18.07 -5.84
C ALA A 93 23.50 18.71 -7.18
N GLU A 94 23.29 20.02 -7.29
CA GLU A 94 23.51 21.13 -6.36
C GLU A 94 22.18 21.91 -6.25
N GLN A 95 21.63 22.07 -5.04
CA GLN A 95 20.52 22.99 -4.83
C GLN A 95 21.09 24.33 -4.37
N GLU A 96 20.84 25.39 -5.13
CA GLU A 96 21.07 26.76 -4.70
C GLU A 96 20.41 26.99 -3.32
N GLU A 97 21.04 27.83 -2.49
CA GLU A 97 20.51 28.11 -1.16
C GLU A 97 19.13 28.76 -1.27
N ARG A 98 18.11 28.15 -0.66
CA ARG A 98 16.76 28.73 -0.64
C ARG A 98 16.78 29.95 0.26
N CYS A 99 16.58 31.12 -0.32
CA CYS A 99 16.54 32.38 0.40
C CYS A 99 15.11 32.95 0.51
N TYR A 100 14.74 33.42 1.69
CA TYR A 100 13.58 34.29 1.85
C TYR A 100 13.81 35.65 1.16
N ASP A 101 12.75 36.25 0.62
CA ASP A 101 12.72 37.68 0.28
C ASP A 101 12.65 38.51 1.58
N PRO A 102 13.57 39.46 1.83
CA PRO A 102 13.52 40.35 2.99
C PRO A 102 12.21 41.15 3.16
N ASN A 103 11.44 41.31 2.09
CA ASN A 103 10.19 42.07 2.07
C ASN A 103 8.95 41.19 2.34
N ASP A 104 9.10 39.87 2.45
CA ASP A 104 7.97 38.94 2.59
C ASP A 104 7.43 38.91 4.03
N THR A 105 6.38 39.71 4.26
CA THR A 105 5.68 39.87 5.55
C THR A 105 4.97 38.60 6.06
N ARG A 106 4.97 37.49 5.31
CA ARG A 106 4.49 36.18 5.79
C ARG A 106 5.46 35.53 6.79
N PHE A 107 6.65 36.09 6.95
CA PHE A 107 7.69 35.63 7.87
C PHE A 107 7.96 36.65 8.98
N THR A 108 8.28 36.15 10.18
CA THR A 108 8.85 36.97 11.25
C THR A 108 10.35 36.74 11.27
N PHE A 109 11.08 37.58 10.54
CA PHE A 109 12.54 37.59 10.58
C PHE A 109 13.03 38.10 11.94
N VAL A 110 14.14 37.52 12.40
CA VAL A 110 14.80 37.91 13.66
C VAL A 110 16.32 37.87 13.49
N ASP A 111 17.02 38.70 14.24
CA ASP A 111 18.47 38.57 14.41
C ASP A 111 18.76 37.43 15.41
N GLY A 112 19.58 36.47 15.01
CA GLY A 112 19.79 35.22 15.75
C GLY A 112 20.30 34.05 14.90
N GLU A 113 20.68 32.97 15.59
CA GLU A 113 21.25 31.75 15.00
C GLU A 113 20.21 30.93 14.22
N ASP A 114 20.66 30.12 13.25
CA ASP A 114 19.83 29.09 12.63
C ASP A 114 19.83 27.82 13.49
N GLN A 115 18.78 27.66 14.30
CA GLN A 115 18.68 26.61 15.30
C GLN A 115 18.42 25.21 14.73
N MET A 116 18.27 25.07 13.40
CA MET A 116 18.17 23.76 12.72
C MET A 116 19.38 23.46 11.83
N ASP A 117 20.39 24.35 11.76
CA ASP A 117 21.66 24.11 11.07
C ASP A 117 22.65 23.33 11.96
N PHE A 118 22.28 22.09 12.31
CA PHE A 118 23.08 21.19 13.17
C PHE A 118 24.45 20.78 12.59
N GLU A 119 24.77 21.21 11.37
CA GLU A 119 26.04 20.95 10.67
C GLU A 119 26.89 22.22 10.51
N LEU A 120 26.40 23.39 10.96
CA LEU A 120 27.10 24.68 10.89
C LEU A 120 27.55 25.04 9.47
N ASN A 121 26.62 24.93 8.51
CA ASN A 121 26.81 25.32 7.12
C ASN A 121 26.84 26.85 6.92
N ASP A 122 26.33 27.62 7.89
CA ASP A 122 26.16 29.09 7.85
C ASP A 122 25.40 29.57 6.61
N TYR A 123 24.18 29.04 6.46
CA TYR A 123 23.23 29.46 5.44
C TYR A 123 22.97 30.98 5.51
N LYS A 124 23.21 31.68 4.40
CA LYS A 124 23.22 33.16 4.30
C LYS A 124 21.82 33.78 4.35
N SER A 125 20.77 32.98 4.21
CA SER A 125 19.40 33.47 4.27
C SER A 125 19.04 34.06 5.63
N LEU A 126 18.05 34.95 5.62
CA LEU A 126 17.42 35.48 6.82
C LEU A 126 16.89 34.34 7.69
N ARG A 127 16.93 34.54 9.02
CA ARG A 127 16.44 33.55 9.98
C ARG A 127 15.03 33.93 10.40
N ALA A 128 14.08 33.03 10.16
CA ALA A 128 12.66 33.25 10.42
C ALA A 128 12.16 32.38 11.59
N LYS A 129 11.21 32.91 12.36
CA LYS A 129 10.68 32.25 13.57
C LYS A 129 9.56 31.26 13.27
N MET A 130 9.74 30.01 13.70
CA MET A 130 8.71 28.95 13.66
C MET A 130 7.68 29.13 14.79
N SER A 131 6.53 28.46 14.68
CA SER A 131 5.45 28.44 15.67
C SER A 131 5.89 27.99 17.06
N CYS A 132 6.88 27.10 17.13
CA CYS A 132 7.52 26.64 18.38
C CYS A 132 8.52 27.65 18.98
N GLY A 133 8.63 28.85 18.42
CA GLY A 133 9.51 29.93 18.88
C GLY A 133 10.97 29.85 18.41
N HIS A 134 11.39 28.74 17.81
CA HIS A 134 12.76 28.51 17.34
C HIS A 134 12.99 29.06 15.92
N THR A 135 14.24 29.32 15.55
CA THR A 135 14.64 30.02 14.32
C THR A 135 15.23 29.10 13.26
N VAL A 136 14.93 29.38 11.98
CA VAL A 136 15.38 28.57 10.83
C VAL A 136 15.71 29.43 9.60
N THR A 137 16.63 28.95 8.75
CA THR A 137 16.61 29.28 7.31
C THR A 137 15.73 28.27 6.55
N PRO A 138 15.34 28.53 5.29
CA PRO A 138 14.57 27.56 4.51
C PRO A 138 15.36 26.28 4.23
N THR A 139 16.68 26.41 4.05
CA THR A 139 17.59 25.32 3.69
C THR A 139 17.86 24.39 4.87
N SER A 140 18.10 24.92 6.08
CA SER A 140 18.25 24.07 7.28
C SER A 140 16.96 23.31 7.59
N LEU A 141 15.81 23.98 7.51
CA LEU A 141 14.51 23.36 7.78
C LEU A 141 14.21 22.19 6.84
N ILE A 142 14.41 22.33 5.52
CA ILE A 142 14.18 21.20 4.60
C ILE A 142 15.19 20.08 4.80
N ASN A 143 16.45 20.39 5.10
CA ASN A 143 17.47 19.37 5.36
C ASN A 143 17.21 18.60 6.67
N TRP A 144 16.65 19.27 7.70
CA TRP A 144 16.14 18.60 8.91
C TRP A 144 14.90 17.75 8.61
N CYS A 145 13.91 18.29 7.87
CA CYS A 145 12.70 17.56 7.49
C CYS A 145 12.99 16.31 6.64
N ARG A 146 13.98 16.37 5.74
CA ARG A 146 14.49 15.21 4.97
C ARG A 146 15.02 14.13 5.92
N ARG A 147 15.95 14.48 6.83
CA ARG A 147 16.47 13.55 7.86
C ARG A 147 15.34 12.88 8.67
N GLN A 148 14.30 13.61 9.03
CA GLN A 148 13.15 13.06 9.75
C GLN A 148 12.36 12.04 8.91
N LEU A 149 12.13 12.31 7.62
CA LEU A 149 11.47 11.39 6.69
C LEU A 149 12.31 10.14 6.39
N ASP A 150 13.64 10.26 6.39
CA ASP A 150 14.60 9.17 6.16
C ASP A 150 14.72 8.27 7.40
N GLN A 151 14.72 8.85 8.60
CA GLN A 151 14.48 8.14 9.88
C GLN A 151 13.08 7.49 9.94
N GLY A 152 12.17 7.85 9.03
CA GLY A 152 10.83 7.28 8.92
C GLY A 152 9.80 7.86 9.89
N LYS A 153 10.06 9.06 10.43
CA LYS A 153 9.04 9.83 11.16
C LYS A 153 7.87 10.18 10.22
N MET A 154 6.70 10.36 10.82
CA MET A 154 5.45 10.75 10.14
C MET A 154 5.05 12.21 10.38
N GLU A 155 5.79 12.88 11.25
CA GLU A 155 5.50 14.19 11.82
C GLU A 155 6.83 14.95 11.84
N PHE A 156 6.79 16.26 11.55
CA PHE A 156 7.98 17.11 11.59
C PHE A 156 8.09 17.72 12.99
N VAL A 157 9.10 17.33 13.76
CA VAL A 157 9.33 17.86 15.11
C VAL A 157 10.57 18.74 15.17
N CYS A 158 10.46 19.86 15.89
CA CYS A 158 11.57 20.75 16.22
C CYS A 158 12.69 19.99 16.95
N GLY A 159 13.93 20.14 16.51
CA GLY A 159 15.09 19.43 17.07
C GLY A 159 15.49 19.83 18.49
N LEU A 160 14.90 20.89 19.06
CA LEU A 160 15.27 21.44 20.37
C LEU A 160 14.15 21.37 21.44
N CYS A 161 12.90 21.17 21.04
CA CYS A 161 11.76 21.20 21.98
C CYS A 161 10.62 20.21 21.68
N ASP A 162 10.85 19.24 20.77
CA ASP A 162 9.89 18.21 20.34
C ASP A 162 8.53 18.71 19.78
N ALA A 163 8.34 20.03 19.67
CA ALA A 163 7.12 20.63 19.13
C ALA A 163 6.87 20.19 17.68
N VAL A 164 5.66 19.68 17.41
CA VAL A 164 5.22 19.23 16.08
C VAL A 164 4.81 20.44 15.24
N TRP A 165 5.45 20.62 14.09
CA TRP A 165 5.07 21.60 13.08
C TRP A 165 4.02 21.04 12.12
N SER A 166 3.14 21.92 11.62
CA SER A 166 2.21 21.53 10.56
C SER A 166 2.95 21.39 9.22
N PHE A 167 2.47 20.52 8.33
CA PHE A 167 3.08 20.40 7.01
C PHE A 167 2.91 21.68 6.16
N GLU A 168 1.83 22.44 6.39
CA GLU A 168 1.60 23.76 5.79
C GLU A 168 2.64 24.79 6.26
N GLU A 169 2.96 24.80 7.56
CA GLU A 169 4.05 25.61 8.13
C GLU A 169 5.39 25.21 7.51
N VAL A 170 5.71 23.92 7.43
CA VAL A 170 6.94 23.42 6.80
C VAL A 170 7.01 23.84 5.32
N CYS A 171 5.92 23.73 4.55
CA CYS A 171 5.88 24.17 3.16
C CYS A 171 6.17 25.67 3.01
N LYS A 172 5.55 26.51 3.86
CA LYS A 172 5.76 27.97 3.86
C LYS A 172 7.20 28.33 4.25
N MET A 173 7.68 27.79 5.37
CA MET A 173 8.95 28.18 5.99
C MET A 173 10.16 27.61 5.24
N ALA A 174 10.04 26.42 4.63
CA ALA A 174 11.10 25.81 3.83
C ALA A 174 11.08 26.22 2.34
N LEU A 175 10.18 27.13 1.95
CA LEU A 175 9.98 27.60 0.57
C LEU A 175 9.82 26.45 -0.43
N LEU A 176 8.97 25.47 -0.09
CA LEU A 176 8.82 24.27 -0.91
C LEU A 176 8.07 24.55 -2.21
N THR A 177 8.62 24.08 -3.32
CA THR A 177 7.91 24.09 -4.60
C THR A 177 6.64 23.22 -4.54
N PRO A 178 5.65 23.45 -5.42
CA PRO A 178 4.49 22.57 -5.52
C PRO A 178 4.86 21.10 -5.82
N ALA A 179 5.97 20.88 -6.54
CA ALA A 179 6.51 19.56 -6.83
C ALA A 179 7.08 18.88 -5.58
N GLU A 180 7.93 19.55 -4.80
CA GLU A 180 8.47 19.03 -3.54
C GLU A 180 7.39 18.80 -2.49
N THR A 181 6.44 19.74 -2.37
CA THR A 181 5.25 19.61 -1.51
C THR A 181 4.46 18.35 -1.87
N THR A 182 4.18 18.15 -3.16
CA THR A 182 3.48 16.97 -3.68
C THR A 182 4.29 15.68 -3.46
N TYR A 183 5.61 15.72 -3.58
CA TYR A 183 6.49 14.58 -3.33
C TYR A 183 6.49 14.18 -1.84
N ILE A 184 6.61 15.15 -0.92
CA ILE A 184 6.64 14.90 0.53
C ILE A 184 5.27 14.41 1.03
N ASP A 185 4.17 15.03 0.60
CA ASP A 185 2.82 14.53 0.92
C ASP A 185 2.63 13.09 0.45
N LYS A 186 2.93 12.80 -0.83
CA LYS A 186 2.90 11.42 -1.36
C LYS A 186 3.81 10.49 -0.56
N ARG A 187 5.01 10.91 -0.16
CA ARG A 187 5.95 10.10 0.64
C ARG A 187 5.36 9.76 2.01
N MET A 188 4.76 10.73 2.70
CA MET A 188 4.06 10.53 3.98
C MET A 188 2.82 9.65 3.80
N PHE A 189 1.89 10.01 2.91
CA PHE A 189 0.67 9.24 2.64
C PHE A 189 0.98 7.78 2.28
N ASN A 190 1.99 7.54 1.42
CA ASN A 190 2.41 6.19 1.07
C ASN A 190 2.94 5.39 2.27
N ARG A 191 3.61 6.03 3.23
CA ARG A 191 4.06 5.38 4.47
C ARG A 191 2.88 5.06 5.39
N VAL A 192 1.95 5.99 5.61
CA VAL A 192 0.71 5.73 6.38
C VAL A 192 -0.09 4.58 5.77
N ALA A 193 -0.32 4.63 4.46
CA ALA A 193 -1.07 3.62 3.72
C ALA A 193 -0.45 2.23 3.86
N LYS A 194 0.88 2.10 3.72
CA LYS A 194 1.59 0.82 3.87
C LYS A 194 1.60 0.32 5.32
N GLU A 195 2.09 1.12 6.26
CA GLU A 195 2.33 0.66 7.64
C GLU A 195 1.03 0.39 8.39
N TYR A 196 0.07 1.32 8.29
CA TYR A 196 -1.18 1.25 9.03
C TYR A 196 -2.25 0.50 8.24
N PHE A 197 -2.50 0.85 6.98
CA PHE A 197 -3.59 0.26 6.21
C PHE A 197 -3.18 -0.99 5.40
N GLY A 198 -1.89 -1.39 5.45
CA GLY A 198 -1.38 -2.56 4.75
C GLY A 198 -1.39 -2.43 3.23
N ALA A 199 -1.47 -1.20 2.70
CA ALA A 199 -1.72 -0.92 1.29
C ALA A 199 -0.68 -1.56 0.36
N LYS A 200 -1.15 -2.04 -0.79
CA LYS A 200 -0.32 -2.66 -1.83
C LYS A 200 -0.43 -1.90 -3.15
N LYS A 201 0.62 -1.90 -3.97
CA LYS A 201 0.56 -1.38 -5.34
C LYS A 201 -0.42 -2.23 -6.17
N CYS A 202 -1.23 -1.57 -7.00
CA CYS A 202 -2.03 -2.23 -8.03
C CYS A 202 -1.09 -2.83 -9.11
N PRO A 203 -1.23 -4.11 -9.49
CA PRO A 203 -0.40 -4.74 -10.52
C PRO A 203 -0.64 -4.21 -11.96
N GLY A 204 -1.62 -3.34 -12.17
CA GLY A 204 -2.00 -2.81 -13.49
C GLY A 204 -1.90 -1.30 -13.68
N CYS A 205 -1.49 -0.54 -12.64
CA CYS A 205 -1.27 0.92 -12.69
C CYS A 205 -0.51 1.48 -11.48
N GLU A 206 0.14 0.62 -10.66
CA GLU A 206 0.93 0.93 -9.46
C GLU A 206 0.27 1.69 -8.29
N SER A 207 -0.87 2.35 -8.49
CA SER A 207 -1.63 3.06 -7.46
C SER A 207 -1.78 2.22 -6.19
N LEU A 208 -1.56 2.81 -5.01
CA LEU A 208 -1.82 2.12 -3.76
C LEU A 208 -3.32 1.80 -3.63
N VAL A 209 -3.61 0.57 -3.22
CA VAL A 209 -4.96 0.09 -2.90
C VAL A 209 -4.96 -0.46 -1.49
N VAL A 210 -6.02 -0.16 -0.74
CA VAL A 210 -6.34 -0.74 0.57
C VAL A 210 -7.53 -1.68 0.38
N ARG A 211 -7.52 -2.84 1.04
CA ARG A 211 -8.69 -3.72 1.07
C ARG A 211 -9.63 -3.34 2.21
N GLU A 212 -10.94 -3.36 1.95
CA GLU A 212 -11.96 -3.02 2.93
C GLU A 212 -12.23 -4.19 3.88
N ASP A 213 -12.58 -5.36 3.34
CA ASP A 213 -12.58 -6.62 4.08
C ASP A 213 -11.14 -7.18 4.17
N GLN A 214 -10.84 -7.81 5.30
CA GLN A 214 -9.58 -8.51 5.53
C GLN A 214 -9.67 -10.03 5.27
N ASN A 215 -10.87 -10.55 5.01
CA ASN A 215 -11.09 -11.94 4.63
C ASN A 215 -11.13 -12.10 3.11
N ASP A 216 -11.84 -11.22 2.36
CA ASP A 216 -11.77 -11.22 0.90
C ASP A 216 -10.33 -10.99 0.38
N LEU A 217 -9.89 -11.85 -0.53
CA LEU A 217 -8.62 -11.71 -1.26
C LEU A 217 -8.80 -10.94 -2.57
N ARG A 218 -10.02 -10.74 -3.06
CA ARG A 218 -10.31 -9.98 -4.26
C ARG A 218 -10.27 -8.49 -3.93
N VAL A 219 -9.43 -7.76 -4.63
CA VAL A 219 -9.30 -6.31 -4.45
C VAL A 219 -9.48 -5.63 -5.80
N CYS A 220 -10.47 -4.74 -5.86
CA CYS A 220 -10.76 -3.94 -7.04
C CYS A 220 -9.89 -2.67 -7.04
N CYS A 221 -9.16 -2.43 -8.13
CA CYS A 221 -8.50 -1.14 -8.33
C CYS A 221 -9.47 -0.17 -9.00
N THR A 222 -9.91 0.85 -8.26
CA THR A 222 -10.81 1.90 -8.77
C THR A 222 -10.20 2.71 -9.91
N VAL A 223 -8.88 2.97 -9.88
CA VAL A 223 -8.15 3.67 -10.95
C VAL A 223 -8.17 2.88 -12.25
N CYS A 224 -7.73 1.62 -12.24
CA CYS A 224 -7.81 0.76 -13.42
C CYS A 224 -9.26 0.54 -13.88
N THR A 225 -10.20 0.41 -12.95
CA THR A 225 -11.62 0.17 -13.27
C THR A 225 -12.25 1.33 -14.03
N ARG A 226 -11.98 2.57 -13.58
CA ARG A 226 -12.38 3.79 -14.27
C ARG A 226 -11.70 3.91 -15.63
N ASN A 227 -10.37 3.85 -15.65
CA ASN A 227 -9.59 4.09 -16.88
C ASN A 227 -9.80 3.02 -17.97
N LYS A 228 -10.31 1.82 -17.62
CA LYS A 228 -10.56 0.71 -18.56
C LYS A 228 -12.06 0.43 -18.75
N ALA A 229 -12.94 1.27 -18.20
CA ALA A 229 -14.41 1.12 -18.18
C ALA A 229 -14.91 -0.28 -17.78
N ARG A 230 -14.14 -1.01 -16.96
CA ARG A 230 -14.33 -2.43 -16.64
C ARG A 230 -13.62 -2.76 -15.34
N ALA A 231 -14.30 -3.48 -14.44
CA ALA A 231 -13.73 -3.98 -13.18
C ALA A 231 -12.33 -4.60 -13.38
N TYR A 232 -11.36 -4.07 -12.65
CA TYR A 232 -9.99 -4.59 -12.56
C TYR A 232 -9.76 -5.12 -11.16
N GLU A 233 -9.86 -6.44 -11.02
CA GLU A 233 -9.71 -7.17 -9.77
C GLU A 233 -8.39 -7.95 -9.76
N PHE A 234 -7.75 -8.04 -8.59
CA PHE A 234 -6.52 -8.80 -8.38
C PHE A 234 -6.50 -9.46 -6.99
N CYS A 235 -5.67 -10.49 -6.82
CA CYS A 235 -5.51 -11.18 -5.55
C CYS A 235 -4.59 -10.41 -4.60
N TRP A 236 -5.04 -10.14 -3.38
CA TRP A 236 -4.28 -9.44 -2.35
C TRP A 236 -3.02 -10.18 -1.89
N GLN A 237 -2.97 -11.52 -2.01
CA GLN A 237 -1.80 -12.31 -1.63
C GLN A 237 -0.73 -12.28 -2.75
N CYS A 238 -1.01 -12.88 -3.91
CA CYS A 238 -0.02 -13.04 -4.99
C CYS A 238 0.07 -11.87 -5.98
N LEU A 239 -0.79 -10.84 -5.86
CA LEU A 239 -0.88 -9.68 -6.75
C LEU A 239 -1.10 -10.01 -8.25
N LYS A 240 -1.47 -11.24 -8.59
CA LYS A 240 -1.93 -11.58 -9.94
C LYS A 240 -3.38 -11.12 -10.15
N LYS A 241 -3.70 -10.75 -11.40
CA LYS A 241 -5.07 -10.41 -11.84
C LYS A 241 -6.04 -11.54 -11.51
N TRP A 242 -7.26 -11.19 -11.08
CA TRP A 242 -8.31 -12.18 -10.84
C TRP A 242 -8.91 -12.64 -12.18
N THR A 243 -8.70 -13.90 -12.54
CA THR A 243 -9.08 -14.47 -13.85
C THR A 243 -10.13 -15.58 -13.77
N HIS A 244 -10.24 -16.26 -12.62
CA HIS A 244 -11.14 -17.39 -12.43
C HIS A 244 -12.24 -17.02 -11.42
N PRO A 245 -13.47 -17.50 -11.61
CA PRO A 245 -14.41 -17.60 -10.50
C PRO A 245 -13.75 -18.43 -9.39
N SER A 246 -13.71 -17.89 -8.17
CA SER A 246 -13.46 -18.69 -6.97
C SER A 246 -14.80 -18.82 -6.26
N GLU A 247 -15.10 -20.01 -5.76
CA GLU A 247 -16.31 -20.29 -5.00
C GLU A 247 -16.33 -19.53 -3.67
N HIS A 248 -15.14 -19.17 -3.16
CA HIS A 248 -14.96 -18.45 -1.91
C HIS A 248 -14.09 -17.20 -2.07
N ALA A 249 -14.36 -16.19 -1.25
CA ALA A 249 -13.73 -14.88 -1.30
C ALA A 249 -12.28 -14.87 -0.77
N ASP A 250 -12.03 -15.71 0.23
CA ASP A 250 -10.80 -15.89 0.99
C ASP A 250 -9.78 -16.83 0.33
N HIS A 251 -10.17 -17.53 -0.75
CA HIS A 251 -9.32 -18.44 -1.51
C HIS A 251 -9.10 -17.95 -2.94
N CYS A 252 -7.85 -18.00 -3.40
CA CYS A 252 -7.46 -17.65 -4.76
C CYS A 252 -7.10 -18.91 -5.56
N ALA A 253 -7.75 -19.09 -6.72
CA ALA A 253 -7.58 -20.28 -7.58
C ALA A 253 -6.23 -20.35 -8.34
N ASN A 254 -5.31 -19.39 -8.14
CA ASN A 254 -3.95 -19.47 -8.69
C ASN A 254 -3.13 -20.45 -7.83
N PRO A 255 -2.61 -21.58 -8.35
CA PRO A 255 -1.94 -22.61 -7.55
C PRO A 255 -0.65 -22.13 -6.87
N GLU A 256 -0.01 -21.09 -7.41
CA GLU A 256 1.16 -20.43 -6.81
C GLU A 256 0.78 -19.41 -5.70
N CYS A 257 -0.51 -19.29 -5.33
CA CYS A 257 -0.96 -18.28 -4.39
C CYS A 257 -0.68 -18.70 -2.94
N VAL A 258 0.49 -18.32 -2.43
CA VAL A 258 0.86 -18.54 -1.03
C VAL A 258 0.62 -17.29 -0.17
N ASN A 259 0.10 -17.49 1.04
CA ASN A 259 0.02 -16.46 2.06
C ASN A 259 1.40 -16.25 2.67
N GLN A 260 2.23 -15.42 2.03
CA GLN A 260 3.65 -15.22 2.38
C GLN A 260 3.91 -14.99 3.88
N PRO A 261 3.14 -14.14 4.60
CA PRO A 261 3.25 -14.03 6.07
C PRO A 261 3.06 -15.35 6.84
N LEU A 262 2.13 -16.23 6.44
CA LEU A 262 1.97 -17.55 7.08
C LEU A 262 3.11 -18.51 6.70
N GLU A 263 3.59 -18.47 5.46
CA GLU A 263 4.76 -19.27 5.06
C GLU A 263 6.01 -18.87 5.84
N ILE A 264 6.22 -17.58 6.13
CA ILE A 264 7.30 -17.10 7.00
C ILE A 264 7.14 -17.66 8.42
N LEU A 265 5.96 -17.56 9.03
CA LEU A 265 5.70 -18.08 10.39
C LEU A 265 5.85 -19.62 10.48
N ARG A 266 5.55 -20.33 9.38
CA ARG A 266 5.71 -21.78 9.28
C ARG A 266 7.17 -22.20 9.08
N LYS A 267 7.95 -21.45 8.30
CA LYS A 267 9.31 -21.82 7.85
C LYS A 267 10.45 -21.11 8.58
N CYS A 268 10.20 -20.06 9.36
CA CYS A 268 11.27 -19.31 10.03
C CYS A 268 12.10 -20.24 10.95
N PRO A 269 13.43 -20.03 11.05
CA PRO A 269 14.30 -20.85 11.89
C PRO A 269 13.93 -20.71 13.36
N GLU A 270 14.54 -21.54 14.21
CA GLU A 270 14.36 -21.47 15.66
C GLU A 270 15.58 -20.84 16.33
N ILE A 271 15.34 -20.08 17.38
CA ILE A 271 16.31 -19.31 18.14
C ILE A 271 16.25 -19.68 19.62
N THR A 272 17.41 -19.64 20.25
CA THR A 272 17.57 -19.66 21.71
C THR A 272 17.66 -18.22 22.22
N LEU A 273 16.86 -17.86 23.22
CA LEU A 273 16.98 -16.56 23.91
C LEU A 273 17.97 -16.73 25.06
N LYS A 274 19.22 -16.28 24.87
CA LYS A 274 20.34 -16.54 25.81
C LYS A 274 20.04 -16.08 27.25
N ASP A 275 19.36 -14.95 27.39
CA ASP A 275 19.05 -14.33 28.68
C ASP A 275 17.81 -14.95 29.37
N VAL A 276 17.20 -15.99 28.78
CA VAL A 276 15.93 -16.57 29.23
C VAL A 276 16.06 -18.10 29.35
N LYS A 277 16.20 -18.58 30.59
CA LYS A 277 16.40 -20.01 30.88
C LYS A 277 15.29 -20.88 30.25
N MET A 278 15.70 -22.01 29.67
CA MET A 278 14.84 -23.06 29.09
C MET A 278 14.05 -22.65 27.83
N VAL A 279 14.53 -21.67 27.04
CA VAL A 279 13.96 -21.31 25.73
C VAL A 279 14.96 -21.60 24.61
N THR A 280 14.98 -22.84 24.12
CA THR A 280 15.91 -23.32 23.08
C THR A 280 15.33 -23.35 21.66
N SER A 281 14.01 -23.49 21.52
CA SER A 281 13.29 -23.75 20.25
C SER A 281 12.18 -22.74 19.96
N CYS A 282 12.44 -21.43 20.12
CA CYS A 282 11.44 -20.41 19.77
C CYS A 282 11.56 -20.02 18.28
N PRO A 283 10.48 -20.04 17.48
CA PRO A 283 10.50 -19.48 16.12
C PRO A 283 11.04 -18.03 16.07
N SER A 284 11.95 -17.73 15.13
CA SER A 284 12.65 -16.44 15.02
C SER A 284 11.73 -15.28 14.64
N VAL A 285 10.63 -15.58 13.94
CA VAL A 285 9.59 -14.63 13.53
C VAL A 285 8.26 -15.01 14.17
N ARG A 286 7.56 -14.02 14.74
CA ARG A 286 6.21 -14.13 15.32
C ARG A 286 5.31 -13.02 14.80
N ALA A 287 4.01 -13.28 14.69
CA ALA A 287 3.02 -12.25 14.43
C ALA A 287 2.49 -11.68 15.75
N CYS A 288 2.43 -10.35 15.86
CA CYS A 288 1.92 -9.67 17.05
C CYS A 288 0.48 -10.10 17.38
N PRO A 289 0.18 -10.53 18.64
CA PRO A 289 -1.14 -11.06 19.02
C PRO A 289 -2.27 -10.03 18.89
N THR A 290 -1.96 -8.73 18.91
CA THR A 290 -2.95 -7.64 18.82
C THR A 290 -3.27 -7.22 17.38
N CYS A 291 -2.30 -7.31 16.47
CA CYS A 291 -2.43 -6.69 15.14
C CYS A 291 -1.85 -7.50 13.96
N GLY A 292 -1.30 -8.68 14.20
CA GLY A 292 -0.76 -9.53 13.13
C GLY A 292 0.51 -9.03 12.43
N PHE A 293 1.17 -7.98 12.95
CA PHE A 293 2.45 -7.52 12.38
C PHE A 293 3.56 -8.55 12.66
N LEU A 294 4.27 -9.00 11.64
CA LEU A 294 5.41 -9.92 11.79
C LEU A 294 6.59 -9.17 12.42
N ILE A 295 7.22 -9.79 13.41
CA ILE A 295 8.36 -9.27 14.16
C ILE A 295 9.39 -10.39 14.29
N GLU A 296 10.64 -10.09 13.97
CA GLU A 296 11.80 -10.93 14.27
C GLU A 296 12.44 -10.49 15.60
N HIS A 297 12.96 -11.44 16.38
CA HIS A 297 13.65 -11.14 17.65
C HIS A 297 15.17 -11.19 17.44
N SER A 298 15.87 -10.14 17.84
CA SER A 298 17.34 -9.99 17.71
C SER A 298 18.18 -11.00 18.52
N THR A 299 17.54 -11.96 19.21
CA THR A 299 18.12 -12.87 20.23
C THR A 299 18.75 -12.21 21.47
N ILE A 300 18.91 -10.87 21.49
CA ILE A 300 19.49 -10.09 22.58
C ILE A 300 18.38 -9.54 23.49
N HIS A 301 18.64 -9.46 24.80
CA HIS A 301 17.73 -8.97 25.84
C HIS A 301 16.51 -9.88 26.13
N CYS A 302 15.66 -9.39 27.04
CA CYS A 302 14.49 -10.07 27.59
C CYS A 302 13.45 -10.49 26.53
N LYS A 303 12.64 -11.50 26.86
CA LYS A 303 11.53 -12.02 26.03
C LYS A 303 10.35 -11.05 25.77
N SER A 304 10.44 -9.78 26.16
CA SER A 304 9.34 -8.80 26.09
C SER A 304 9.60 -7.77 24.99
N ILE A 305 8.76 -7.76 23.96
CA ILE A 305 8.87 -6.82 22.83
C ILE A 305 7.68 -5.86 22.77
N VAL A 306 7.93 -4.64 22.28
CA VAL A 306 6.89 -3.67 21.94
C VAL A 306 6.62 -3.74 20.45
N CYS A 307 5.38 -3.97 20.04
CA CYS A 307 5.03 -3.96 18.62
C CYS A 307 5.17 -2.54 18.06
N THR A 308 6.11 -2.34 17.12
CA THR A 308 6.36 -1.04 16.46
C THR A 308 5.09 -0.43 15.86
N ARG A 309 4.20 -1.25 15.28
CA ARG A 309 2.94 -0.82 14.65
C ARG A 309 1.80 -0.48 15.61
N CYS A 310 1.51 -1.31 16.62
CA CYS A 310 0.35 -1.12 17.50
C CYS A 310 0.71 -0.69 18.94
N LYS A 311 1.99 -0.47 19.22
CA LYS A 311 2.60 -0.05 20.49
C LYS A 311 2.28 -0.93 21.72
N LYS A 312 1.58 -2.06 21.56
CA LYS A 312 1.33 -3.02 22.65
C LYS A 312 2.57 -3.87 22.91
N LYS A 313 2.89 -4.04 24.20
CA LYS A 313 3.99 -4.88 24.71
C LYS A 313 3.48 -6.30 24.98
N PHE A 314 4.22 -7.29 24.52
CA PHE A 314 3.87 -8.71 24.66
C PHE A 314 5.13 -9.59 24.74
N CYS A 315 4.96 -10.79 25.29
CA CYS A 315 6.04 -11.77 25.36
C CYS A 315 6.21 -12.48 24.01
N PHE A 316 7.40 -12.43 23.44
CA PHE A 316 7.72 -13.09 22.16
C PHE A 316 7.61 -14.62 22.24
N VAL A 317 7.94 -15.19 23.41
CA VAL A 317 8.03 -16.64 23.62
C VAL A 317 6.64 -17.28 23.74
N CYS A 318 5.74 -16.72 24.55
CA CYS A 318 4.40 -17.28 24.80
C CYS A 318 3.24 -16.48 24.16
N LEU A 319 3.53 -15.40 23.43
CA LEU A 319 2.56 -14.52 22.74
C LEU A 319 1.51 -13.83 23.63
N LYS A 320 1.59 -13.96 24.96
CA LYS A 320 0.73 -13.27 25.92
C LYS A 320 1.12 -11.79 26.06
N LEU A 321 0.12 -10.92 26.23
CA LEU A 321 0.33 -9.49 26.54
C LEU A 321 1.01 -9.31 27.91
N SER A 322 1.69 -8.18 28.13
CA SER A 322 2.41 -7.92 29.38
C SER A 322 1.56 -7.89 30.65
N ALA A 323 0.23 -7.71 30.53
CA ALA A 323 -0.71 -7.84 31.66
C ALA A 323 -0.88 -9.29 32.16
N VAL A 324 -0.42 -10.29 31.40
CA VAL A 324 -0.50 -11.73 31.73
C VAL A 324 0.89 -12.37 31.79
N CYS A 325 1.84 -11.91 30.98
CA CYS A 325 3.26 -12.30 31.07
C CYS A 325 4.13 -11.07 31.33
N TYR A 326 4.30 -10.72 32.61
CA TYR A 326 5.02 -9.52 33.06
C TYR A 326 6.51 -9.78 33.38
N SER A 327 6.96 -11.03 33.41
CA SER A 327 8.35 -11.36 33.72
C SER A 327 9.29 -11.15 32.51
N TYR A 328 10.53 -10.76 32.79
CA TYR A 328 11.51 -10.38 31.77
C TYR A 328 12.47 -11.52 31.40
N TYR A 329 13.07 -12.17 32.41
CA TYR A 329 14.16 -13.15 32.21
C TYR A 329 13.81 -14.57 32.71
N SER A 330 12.69 -14.76 33.42
CA SER A 330 12.23 -16.10 33.80
C SER A 330 11.69 -16.85 32.57
N ALA A 331 11.61 -18.18 32.66
CA ALA A 331 10.77 -18.98 31.78
C ALA A 331 9.31 -18.49 31.78
N CYS A 332 8.54 -18.87 30.76
CA CYS A 332 7.09 -18.69 30.73
C CYS A 332 6.41 -19.92 31.34
N THR A 333 5.33 -19.72 32.11
CA THR A 333 4.55 -20.82 32.72
C THR A 333 4.03 -21.80 31.66
N ASP A 334 3.53 -21.27 30.53
CA ASP A 334 3.04 -22.03 29.38
C ASP A 334 4.17 -22.49 28.42
N GLY A 335 5.44 -22.26 28.76
CA GLY A 335 6.58 -22.53 27.88
C GLY A 335 6.59 -21.68 26.59
N VAL A 336 7.00 -22.31 25.49
CA VAL A 336 7.08 -21.69 24.15
C VAL A 336 5.77 -21.92 23.40
N ALA A 337 5.13 -20.85 22.92
CA ALA A 337 3.90 -20.97 22.14
C ALA A 337 4.17 -21.63 20.77
N PRO A 338 3.24 -22.44 20.24
CA PRO A 338 3.39 -23.08 18.92
C PRO A 338 3.49 -22.04 17.78
N ARG A 339 3.91 -22.50 16.60
CA ARG A 339 3.93 -21.67 15.38
C ARG A 339 2.53 -21.18 15.03
N GLN A 340 2.42 -19.94 14.60
CA GLN A 340 1.12 -19.29 14.36
C GLN A 340 0.58 -19.68 12.98
N THR A 341 -0.53 -20.41 12.97
CA THR A 341 -1.24 -20.86 11.75
C THR A 341 -2.22 -19.82 11.21
N SER A 342 -2.50 -18.75 11.98
CA SER A 342 -3.36 -17.62 11.60
C SER A 342 -2.76 -16.29 12.07
N ILE A 343 -3.20 -15.20 11.46
CA ILE A 343 -2.70 -13.84 11.73
C ILE A 343 -3.85 -12.96 12.23
N PRO A 344 -3.77 -12.37 13.44
CA PRO A 344 -4.83 -11.53 13.98
C PRO A 344 -5.18 -10.31 13.11
N VAL A 345 -6.46 -10.20 12.75
CA VAL A 345 -7.04 -8.99 12.14
C VAL A 345 -7.02 -7.85 13.15
N TRP A 346 -6.32 -6.75 12.81
CA TRP A 346 -6.21 -5.60 13.72
C TRP A 346 -7.51 -4.79 13.77
N LYS A 347 -8.39 -5.15 14.71
CA LYS A 347 -9.55 -4.32 15.07
C LYS A 347 -9.06 -3.05 15.77
N ARG A 348 -9.19 -1.91 15.11
CA ARG A 348 -9.02 -0.58 15.74
C ARG A 348 -10.26 -0.23 16.56
N LYS A 349 -10.03 0.56 17.60
CA LYS A 349 -11.06 1.39 18.25
C LYS A 349 -10.79 2.82 17.82
#